data_AF-A0A4W5L100-F1
#
_entry.id   AF-A0A4W5L100-F1
#
_cell.length_a   1.000
_cell.length_b   1.000
_cell.length_c   1.000
_cell.angle_alpha   90.00
_cell.angle_beta   90.00
_cell.angle_gamma   90.00
#
_symmetry.space_group_name_H-M   'P 1'
#
loop_
_entity.id
_entity.type
_entity.pdbx_description
1 polymer ?
#
loop_
_entity_poly.entity_id
_entity_poly.type
_entity_poly.pdbx_seq_one_letter_code
_entity_poly.pdbx_strand_id
1 'polypeptide(L)'
;PLSLSSLQGCVYVKCLSAEHSGKAFKALHGSWFDGKLVTVKYLRLDRYHQRFPQAQGCITSLKPSNTYMNTMSRLRHHTSPDSSSNANSLGFS
;
A
#
# COMPACT_ATOMS: atom_id res chain seq x y z
N PRO A 1 -1.19 -0.24 31.73
CA PRO A 1 -0.23 -0.42 30.61
C PRO A 1 -0.74 0.27 29.34
N LEU A 2 -0.10 1.40 29.00
CA LEU A 2 -0.57 2.39 28.02
C LEU A 2 -0.80 1.78 26.62
N SER A 3 -2.02 1.93 26.12
CA SER A 3 -2.45 1.45 24.80
C SER A 3 -1.74 2.24 23.69
N LEU A 4 -0.64 1.70 23.16
CA LEU A 4 0.06 2.17 21.94
C LEU A 4 -0.82 2.08 20.66
N SER A 5 -2.11 1.78 20.82
CA SER A 5 -3.11 1.65 19.77
C SER A 5 -3.55 2.98 19.14
N SER A 6 -2.99 4.12 19.57
CA SER A 6 -3.34 5.45 19.06
C SER A 6 -2.34 6.02 18.03
N LEU A 7 -1.51 5.18 17.39
CA LEU A 7 -0.79 5.58 16.17
C LEU A 7 -1.79 5.56 15.02
N GLN A 8 -2.47 6.69 14.84
CA GLN A 8 -3.49 6.93 13.82
C GLN A 8 -2.87 6.81 12.41
N GLY A 9 -2.72 5.57 11.94
CA GLY A 9 -2.05 5.25 10.67
C GLY A 9 -1.40 3.87 10.58
N CYS A 10 -1.30 3.09 11.68
CA CYS A 10 -0.79 1.72 11.60
C CYS A 10 -1.89 0.73 11.19
N VAL A 11 -1.71 0.08 10.04
CA VAL A 11 -2.59 -0.99 9.54
C VAL A 11 -1.87 -2.34 9.64
N TYR A 12 -2.62 -3.37 10.04
CA TYR A 12 -2.13 -4.74 10.15
C TYR A 12 -2.77 -5.61 9.07
N VAL A 13 -1.96 -6.41 8.37
CA VAL A 13 -2.42 -7.30 7.30
C VAL A 13 -1.85 -8.69 7.54
N LYS A 14 -2.72 -9.71 7.51
CA LYS A 14 -2.34 -11.13 7.48
C LYS A 14 -2.50 -11.65 6.05
N CYS A 15 -1.47 -12.31 5.54
CA CYS A 15 -1.54 -13.03 4.26
C CYS A 15 -1.54 -14.54 4.52
N LEU A 16 -2.06 -15.31 3.56
CA LEU A 16 -2.14 -16.78 3.66
C LEU A 16 -0.76 -17.47 3.57
N SER A 17 0.22 -16.83 2.91
CA SER A 17 1.59 -17.33 2.84
C SER A 17 2.62 -16.19 2.84
N ALA A 18 3.88 -16.54 3.12
CA ALA A 18 5.00 -15.61 3.08
C ALA A 18 5.24 -15.02 1.68
N GLU A 19 4.95 -15.78 0.62
CA GLU A 19 5.05 -15.27 -0.75
C GLU A 19 4.06 -14.13 -1.00
N HIS A 20 2.80 -14.30 -0.57
CA HIS A 20 1.78 -13.26 -0.70
C HIS A 20 2.11 -12.02 0.13
N SER A 21 2.67 -12.20 1.34
CA SER A 21 3.11 -11.06 2.14
C SER A 21 4.29 -10.32 1.51
N GLY A 22 5.19 -11.03 0.81
CA GLY A 22 6.23 -10.43 -0.02
C GLY A 22 5.68 -9.59 -1.17
N LYS A 23 4.66 -10.07 -1.88
CA LYS A 23 3.97 -9.30 -2.93
C LYS A 23 3.34 -8.02 -2.37
N ALA A 24 2.64 -8.12 -1.24
CA ALA A 24 2.05 -6.96 -0.56
C ALA A 24 3.11 -5.97 -0.07
N PHE A 25 4.22 -6.46 0.49
CA PHE A 25 5.34 -5.62 0.92
C PHE A 25 5.88 -4.78 -0.24
N LYS A 26 6.17 -5.41 -1.39
CA LYS A 26 6.68 -4.73 -2.58
C LYS A 26 5.72 -3.67 -3.11
N ALA A 27 4.42 -3.91 -3.03
CA ALA A 27 3.40 -2.97 -3.52
C ALA A 27 3.20 -1.76 -2.58
N LEU A 28 3.34 -1.96 -1.28
CA LEU A 28 3.01 -0.96 -0.27
C LEU A 28 4.22 -0.18 0.24
N HIS A 29 5.37 -0.84 0.43
CA HIS A 29 6.54 -0.20 1.02
C HIS A 29 7.15 0.83 0.09
N GLY A 30 7.34 2.06 0.60
CA GLY A 30 7.88 3.17 -0.19
C GLY A 30 6.84 3.85 -1.10
N SER A 31 5.60 3.38 -1.12
CA SER A 31 4.50 4.07 -1.79
C SER A 31 4.07 5.32 -1.02
N TRP A 32 3.47 6.28 -1.73
CA TRP A 32 2.89 7.48 -1.12
C TRP A 32 1.37 7.33 -1.01
N PHE A 33 0.82 7.69 0.15
CA PHE A 33 -0.62 7.72 0.42
C PHE A 33 -0.96 8.99 1.22
N ASP A 34 -1.88 9.81 0.69
CA ASP A 34 -2.33 11.06 1.33
C ASP A 34 -1.16 11.98 1.76
N GLY A 35 -0.19 12.15 0.86
CA GLY A 35 1.02 12.93 1.13
C GLY A 35 1.97 12.33 2.17
N LYS A 36 1.77 11.09 2.62
CA LYS A 36 2.61 10.39 3.61
C LYS A 36 3.28 9.16 2.99
N LEU A 37 4.54 8.92 3.36
CA LEU A 37 5.28 7.75 2.93
C LEU A 37 4.81 6.50 3.71
N VAL A 38 4.39 5.47 2.99
CA VAL A 38 3.98 4.20 3.56
C VAL A 38 5.20 3.33 3.85
N THR A 39 5.35 2.93 5.11
CA THR A 39 6.39 1.98 5.53
C THR A 39 5.76 0.67 5.99
N VAL A 40 6.42 -0.45 5.65
CA VAL A 40 5.93 -1.80 5.97
C VAL A 40 7.00 -2.49 6.79
N LYS A 41 6.60 -3.19 7.84
CA LYS A 41 7.48 -4.00 8.67
C LYS A 41 6.84 -5.36 8.89
N TYR A 42 7.63 -6.42 8.79
CA TYR A 42 7.17 -7.75 9.13
C TYR A 42 6.98 -7.89 10.64
N LEU A 43 5.95 -8.65 11.00
CA LEU A 43 5.66 -9.04 12.37
C LEU A 43 5.58 -10.56 12.46
N ARG A 44 6.05 -11.11 13.59
CA ARG A 44 5.84 -12.54 13.89
C ARG A 44 4.36 -12.87 14.00
N LEU A 45 3.97 -14.00 13.42
CA LEU A 45 2.58 -14.45 13.36
C LEU A 45 1.97 -14.61 14.76
N ASP A 46 2.70 -15.21 15.71
CA ASP A 46 2.22 -15.35 17.10
C ASP A 46 1.85 -14.02 17.72
N ARG A 47 2.67 -12.97 17.50
CA ARG A 47 2.39 -11.64 18.04
C ARG A 47 1.17 -11.01 17.36
N TYR A 48 0.95 -11.29 16.08
CA TYR A 48 -0.25 -10.87 15.37
C TYR A 48 -1.50 -11.53 15.98
N HIS A 49 -1.46 -12.84 16.22
CA HIS A 49 -2.58 -13.59 16.79
C HIS A 49 -2.86 -13.27 18.25
N GLN A 50 -1.85 -12.98 19.06
CA GLN A 50 -2.05 -12.46 20.42
C GLN A 50 -2.83 -11.14 20.43
N ARG A 51 -2.61 -10.28 19.42
CA ARG A 51 -3.32 -9.01 19.27
C ARG A 51 -4.70 -9.19 18.64
N PHE A 52 -4.82 -10.11 17.70
CA PHE A 52 -6.05 -10.38 16.94
C PHE A 52 -6.37 -11.89 16.95
N PRO A 53 -6.89 -12.44 18.07
CA PRO A 53 -7.14 -13.88 18.19
C PRO A 53 -8.11 -14.42 17.13
N GLN A 54 -9.11 -13.61 16.76
CA GLN A 54 -10.09 -13.98 15.73
C GLN A 54 -9.46 -14.18 14.34
N ALA A 55 -8.29 -13.60 14.08
CA ALA A 55 -7.59 -13.76 12.80
C ALA A 55 -6.96 -15.15 12.62
N GLN A 56 -6.93 -16.01 13.66
CA GLN A 56 -6.40 -17.37 13.55
C GLN A 56 -7.19 -18.21 12.53
N GLY A 57 -8.53 -18.19 12.62
CA GLY A 57 -9.43 -18.92 11.72
C GLY A 57 -9.60 -18.28 10.34
N CYS A 58 -9.11 -17.07 10.11
CA CYS A 58 -9.21 -16.41 8.82
C CYS A 58 -8.27 -17.05 7.79
N ILE A 59 -8.85 -17.81 6.87
CA ILE A 59 -8.18 -18.48 5.75
C ILE A 59 -8.75 -18.08 4.37
N THR A 60 -9.82 -17.30 4.35
CA THR A 60 -10.45 -16.83 3.11
C THR A 60 -9.83 -15.51 2.66
N SER A 61 -9.45 -15.42 1.39
CA SER A 61 -8.93 -14.19 0.79
C SER A 61 -9.99 -13.10 0.71
N LEU A 62 -9.62 -11.88 1.10
CA LEU A 62 -10.50 -10.71 0.99
C LEU A 62 -10.46 -10.13 -0.43
N LYS A 63 -11.59 -9.61 -0.89
CA LYS A 63 -11.71 -8.85 -2.13
C LYS A 63 -12.17 -7.42 -1.82
N PRO A 64 -11.76 -6.42 -2.61
CA PRO A 64 -12.29 -5.07 -2.48
C PRO A 64 -13.81 -5.09 -2.72
N SER A 65 -14.55 -4.33 -1.91
CA SER A 65 -16.01 -4.26 -2.00
C SER A 65 -16.52 -3.35 -3.12
N ASN A 66 -15.68 -2.48 -3.68
CA ASN A 66 -16.04 -1.54 -4.74
C ASN A 66 -15.11 -1.70 -5.96
N THR A 67 -15.72 -1.78 -7.14
CA THR A 67 -15.04 -1.99 -8.43
C THR A 67 -14.50 -0.69 -9.04
N TYR A 68 -14.93 0.48 -8.57
CA TYR A 68 -14.45 1.78 -9.09
C TYR A 68 -13.10 2.19 -8.45
N MET A 69 -12.00 1.61 -8.95
CA MET A 69 -10.63 2.05 -8.65
C MET A 69 -10.21 3.33 -9.41
N ASN A 70 -11.15 4.23 -9.73
CA ASN A 70 -10.88 5.38 -10.61
C ASN A 70 -10.14 6.55 -9.93
N THR A 71 -9.93 6.48 -8.61
CA THR A 71 -9.28 7.56 -7.84
C THR A 71 -7.76 7.41 -7.72
N MET A 72 -7.19 6.21 -7.87
CA MET A 72 -5.74 6.00 -7.73
C MET A 72 -4.94 6.14 -9.04
N SER A 73 -5.61 6.06 -10.20
CA SER A 73 -4.97 6.27 -11.51
C SER A 73 -4.68 7.76 -11.79
N ARG A 74 -5.43 8.69 -11.20
CA ARG A 74 -5.27 10.14 -11.45
C ARG A 74 -4.06 10.78 -10.76
N LEU A 75 -3.54 10.19 -9.68
CA LEU A 75 -2.40 10.78 -8.96
C LEU A 75 -1.05 10.52 -9.67
N ARG A 76 -0.97 9.55 -10.60
CA ARG A 76 0.28 9.23 -11.31
C ARG A 76 0.64 10.19 -12.46
N HIS A 77 -0.24 11.15 -12.79
CA HIS A 77 0.01 12.10 -13.88
C HIS A 77 0.36 13.52 -13.42
N HIS A 78 0.46 13.79 -12.11
CA HIS A 78 0.73 15.15 -11.59
C HIS A 78 2.17 15.36 -11.11
N THR A 79 3.15 14.67 -11.72
CA THR A 79 4.57 15.03 -11.58
C THR A 79 5.18 15.23 -12.96
N SER A 80 5.13 16.48 -13.45
CA SER A 80 6.23 17.31 -14.01
C SER A 80 5.68 18.27 -15.11
N PRO A 81 6.35 19.40 -15.38
CA PRO A 81 5.94 20.77 -15.07
C PRO A 81 5.25 21.49 -16.23
N ASP A 82 4.52 22.55 -15.90
CA ASP A 82 4.14 23.60 -16.84
C ASP A 82 5.39 24.33 -17.35
N SER A 83 5.62 24.27 -18.66
CA SER A 83 6.40 25.24 -19.44
C SER A 83 6.05 25.02 -20.91
N SER A 84 5.17 25.87 -21.39
CA SER A 84 4.79 26.05 -22.79
C SER A 84 5.99 26.37 -23.68
N SER A 85 5.89 25.93 -24.95
CA SER A 85 6.32 26.61 -26.18
C SER A 85 7.26 25.81 -27.10
N ASN A 86 6.64 25.23 -28.13
CA ASN A 86 6.99 25.40 -29.54
C ASN A 86 8.15 24.61 -30.18
N ALA A 87 7.84 24.18 -31.42
CA ALA A 87 8.69 23.87 -32.57
C ALA A 87 9.50 22.56 -32.62
N ASN A 88 9.11 21.75 -33.62
CA ASN A 88 9.94 21.04 -34.62
C ASN A 88 11.36 20.62 -34.22
N SER A 89 11.67 19.33 -34.30
CA SER A 89 12.76 18.81 -35.17
C SER A 89 12.97 17.29 -34.95
N LEU A 90 12.88 16.55 -36.06
CA LEU A 90 13.71 15.43 -36.50
C LEU A 90 14.25 14.42 -35.46
N GLY A 91 13.90 13.14 -35.65
CA GLY A 91 14.48 12.02 -34.92
C GLY A 91 15.92 11.70 -35.36
N PHE A 92 16.57 10.80 -34.62
CA PHE A 92 17.71 10.01 -35.08
C PHE A 92 17.71 8.64 -34.39
N SER A 93 18.30 7.69 -35.13
CA SER A 93 18.49 6.24 -34.99
C SER A 93 18.52 5.60 -33.60
#